data_AF-A0A2X4URG1-F1
#
_entry.id   AF-A0A2X4URG1-F1
#
_cell.length_a   1.000
_cell.length_b   1.000
_cell.length_c   1.000
_cell.angle_alpha   90.00
_cell.angle_beta   90.00
_cell.angle_gamma   90.00
#
_symmetry.space_group_name_H-M   'P 1'
#
loop_
_entity.id
_entity.type
_entity.pdbx_description
1 polymer ?
#
loop_
_entity_poly.entity_id
_entity_poly.type
_entity_poly.pdbx_seq_one_letter_code
_entity_poly.pdbx_strand_id
1 'polypeptide(L)'
;MLCLADNEADALTQLAAVLAVGSSVLWPEAELQRTLYRRLPTAVQAQISFSKDWQQDKVEFDAAIYHGDADQLRTLCEQIAQRSGAIVSVQGFAHGETNILLERLLIERSLSVNTAAAGGNASLMTIG
;
A
#
# COMPACT_ATOMS: atom_id res chain seq x y z
N MET A 1 -2.42 -1.03 2.87
CA MET A 1 -0.94 -1.18 2.85
C MET A 1 -0.40 -1.38 4.25
N LEU A 2 0.24 -2.51 4.56
CA LEU A 2 0.97 -2.68 5.83
C LEU A 2 2.27 -1.84 5.79
N CYS A 3 2.48 -0.96 6.76
CA CYS A 3 3.65 -0.10 6.82
C CYS A 3 4.43 -0.38 8.11
N LEU A 4 5.69 -0.80 7.97
CA LEU A 4 6.58 -1.18 9.06
C LEU A 4 7.83 -0.32 9.02
N ALA A 5 8.00 0.52 10.03
CA ALA A 5 9.17 1.34 10.25
C ALA A 5 9.35 1.52 11.76
N ASP A 6 10.60 1.66 12.20
CA ASP A 6 10.98 1.78 13.61
C ASP A 6 11.31 3.22 14.03
N ASN A 7 11.23 4.18 13.11
CA ASN A 7 11.45 5.59 13.36
C ASN A 7 10.40 6.48 12.67
N GLU A 8 10.32 7.73 13.11
CA GLU A 8 9.31 8.69 12.68
C GLU A 8 9.45 9.10 11.21
N ALA A 9 10.68 9.36 10.74
CA ALA A 9 10.90 9.85 9.38
C ALA A 9 10.47 8.82 8.33
N ASP A 10 10.81 7.56 8.54
CA ASP A 10 10.48 6.47 7.62
C ASP A 10 8.99 6.12 7.66
N ALA A 11 8.36 6.15 8.85
CA ALA A 11 6.92 5.97 8.98
C ALA A 11 6.13 7.06 8.24
N LEU A 12 6.59 8.32 8.30
CA LEU A 12 5.99 9.43 7.57
C LEU A 12 6.23 9.32 6.06
N THR A 13 7.41 8.84 5.64
CA THR A 13 7.73 8.59 4.22
C THR A 13 6.81 7.51 3.64
N GLN A 14 6.63 6.40 4.35
CA GLN A 14 5.68 5.35 3.96
C GLN A 14 4.25 5.87 3.88
N LEU A 15 3.82 6.62 4.91
CA LEU A 15 2.49 7.23 4.95
C LEU A 15 2.27 8.14 3.73
N ALA A 16 3.21 9.04 3.44
CA ALA A 16 3.12 9.95 2.31
C ALA A 16 2.99 9.19 0.98
N ALA A 17 3.82 8.15 0.77
CA ALA A 17 3.76 7.32 -0.45
C ALA A 17 2.41 6.61 -0.62
N VAL A 18 1.89 5.99 0.45
CA VAL A 18 0.61 5.27 0.41
C VAL A 18 -0.56 6.21 0.15
N LEU A 19 -0.58 7.39 0.78
CA LEU A 19 -1.64 8.37 0.58
C LEU A 19 -1.57 9.03 -0.79
N ALA A 20 -0.37 9.22 -1.34
CA ALA A 20 -0.18 9.80 -2.68
C ALA A 20 -0.83 8.96 -3.79
N VAL A 21 -0.91 7.63 -3.60
CA VAL A 21 -1.60 6.71 -4.52
C VAL A 21 -3.07 6.45 -4.13
N GLY A 22 -3.61 7.21 -3.16
CA GLY A 22 -5.02 7.12 -2.75
C GLY A 22 -5.37 5.88 -1.93
N SER A 23 -4.38 5.21 -1.34
CA SER A 23 -4.56 4.01 -0.52
C SER A 23 -4.57 4.33 0.98
N SER A 24 -4.95 3.36 1.82
CA SER A 24 -4.94 3.48 3.28
C SER A 24 -3.80 2.67 3.90
N VAL A 25 -3.30 3.16 5.04
CA VAL A 25 -2.20 2.55 5.81
C VAL A 25 -2.76 1.68 6.92
N LEU A 26 -2.15 0.51 7.11
CA LEU A 26 -2.28 -0.33 8.28
C LEU A 26 -0.97 -0.25 9.06
N TRP A 27 -1.04 0.27 10.29
CA TRP A 27 0.08 0.34 11.21
C TRP A 27 0.01 -0.70 12.33
N PRO A 28 1.16 -1.16 12.84
CA PRO A 28 1.18 -1.92 14.08
C PRO A 28 0.73 -1.04 15.26
N GLU A 29 0.11 -1.67 16.24
CA GLU A 29 -0.26 -1.05 17.52
C GLU A 29 0.99 -0.84 18.41
N ALA A 30 1.84 0.10 18.02
CA ALA A 30 3.06 0.47 18.75
C ALA A 30 3.10 1.96 19.09
N GLU A 31 3.89 2.31 20.12
CA GLU A 31 3.89 3.66 20.72
C GLU A 31 4.34 4.74 19.72
N LEU A 32 5.31 4.42 18.85
CA LEU A 32 5.76 5.31 17.78
C LEU A 32 4.60 5.70 16.88
N GLN A 33 3.88 4.72 16.32
CA GLN A 33 2.77 4.93 15.38
C GLN A 33 1.60 5.63 16.07
N ARG A 34 1.31 5.31 17.34
CA ARG A 34 0.28 5.99 18.12
C ARG A 34 0.62 7.44 18.42
N THR A 35 1.87 7.72 18.74
CA THR A 35 2.34 9.10 18.98
C THR A 35 2.27 9.93 17.70
N LEU A 36 2.70 9.37 16.57
CA LEU A 36 2.58 10.02 15.27
C LEU A 36 1.11 10.31 14.92
N TYR A 37 0.25 9.30 15.02
CA TYR A 37 -1.17 9.42 14.71
C TYR A 37 -1.85 10.59 15.41
N ARG A 38 -1.56 10.81 16.71
CA ARG A 38 -2.13 11.91 17.49
C ARG A 38 -1.74 13.30 16.97
N ARG A 39 -0.61 13.42 16.26
CA ARG A 39 -0.09 14.66 15.69
C ARG A 39 -0.59 14.93 14.27
N LEU A 40 -1.16 13.91 13.59
CA LEU A 40 -1.59 14.03 12.21
C LEU A 40 -2.95 14.74 12.09
N PRO A 41 -3.22 15.44 10.98
CA PRO A 41 -4.56 16.00 10.70
C PRO A 41 -5.64 14.92 10.63
N THR A 42 -6.89 15.26 10.96
CA THR A 42 -8.03 14.32 10.97
C THR A 42 -8.23 13.60 9.62
N ALA A 43 -8.04 14.30 8.51
CA ALA A 43 -8.16 13.70 7.18
C ALA A 43 -7.12 12.60 6.92
N VAL A 44 -5.92 12.75 7.48
CA VAL A 44 -4.85 11.74 7.39
C VAL A 44 -5.13 10.59 8.36
N GLN A 45 -5.58 10.90 9.57
CA GLN A 45 -5.99 9.89 10.56
C GLN A 45 -7.07 8.95 10.01
N ALA A 46 -8.03 9.46 9.24
CA ALA A 46 -9.10 8.68 8.63
C ALA A 46 -8.59 7.60 7.66
N GLN A 47 -7.35 7.72 7.16
CA GLN A 47 -6.72 6.77 6.25
C GLN A 47 -5.78 5.78 6.95
N ILE A 48 -5.75 5.77 8.28
CA ILE A 48 -4.87 4.93 9.08
C ILE A 48 -5.71 3.99 9.93
N SER A 49 -5.48 2.70 9.76
CA SER A 49 -5.98 1.66 10.65
C SER A 49 -4.83 1.05 11.46
N PHE A 50 -5.17 0.40 12.57
CA PHE A 50 -4.19 -0.24 13.45
C PHE A 50 -4.47 -1.73 13.58
N SER A 51 -3.41 -2.53 13.65
CA SER A 51 -3.49 -3.93 14.07
C SER A 51 -2.53 -4.22 15.22
N LYS A 52 -3.06 -4.88 16.26
CA LYS A 52 -2.26 -5.43 17.36
C LYS A 52 -1.37 -6.59 16.90
N ASP A 53 -1.85 -7.32 15.91
CA ASP A 53 -1.21 -8.51 15.38
C ASP A 53 -1.60 -8.62 13.91
N TRP A 54 -0.79 -8.01 13.04
CA TRP A 54 -1.00 -8.02 11.60
C TRP A 54 -0.74 -9.40 10.97
N GLN A 55 -0.10 -10.32 11.70
CA GLN A 55 0.22 -11.66 11.20
C GLN A 55 -1.01 -12.56 11.17
N GLN A 56 -2.07 -12.23 11.91
CA GLN A 56 -3.33 -12.99 11.89
C GLN A 56 -3.95 -13.01 10.50
N ASP A 57 -4.40 -14.18 10.05
CA ASP A 57 -4.99 -14.39 8.73
C ASP A 57 -6.18 -13.46 8.43
N LYS A 58 -6.95 -13.09 9.47
CA LYS A 58 -8.11 -12.18 9.33
C LYS A 58 -7.74 -10.73 9.02
N VAL A 59 -6.47 -10.33 9.18
CA VAL A 59 -6.03 -8.96 8.93
C VAL A 59 -5.66 -8.87 7.47
N GLU A 60 -6.41 -8.09 6.70
CA GLU A 60 -6.22 -7.98 5.25
C GLU A 60 -5.36 -6.76 4.88
N PHE A 61 -4.44 -6.97 3.93
CA PHE A 61 -3.66 -5.92 3.27
C PHE A 61 -3.09 -6.47 1.95
N ASP A 62 -3.05 -5.62 0.92
CA ASP A 62 -2.65 -6.05 -0.44
C ASP A 62 -1.14 -6.05 -0.67
N ALA A 63 -0.41 -5.21 0.06
CA ALA A 63 1.04 -5.09 -0.01
C ALA A 63 1.62 -4.52 1.29
N ALA A 64 2.92 -4.73 1.48
CA ALA A 64 3.68 -4.28 2.65
C ALA A 64 4.89 -3.42 2.23
N ILE A 65 5.18 -2.38 3.02
CA ILE A 65 6.38 -1.56 2.92
C ILE A 65 7.15 -1.68 4.23
N TYR A 66 8.45 -1.95 4.14
CA TYR A 66 9.35 -2.09 5.27
C TYR A 66 10.55 -1.15 5.13
N HIS A 67 10.83 -0.36 6.17
CA HIS A 67 12.09 0.35 6.35
C HIS A 67 12.86 -0.29 7.51
N GLY A 68 14.08 -0.75 7.26
CA GLY A 68 14.96 -1.27 8.30
C GLY A 68 16.06 -2.19 7.79
N ASP A 69 16.50 -3.11 8.64
CA ASP A 69 17.63 -4.00 8.36
C ASP A 69 17.25 -5.17 7.43
N ALA A 70 18.20 -5.59 6.58
CA ALA A 70 17.99 -6.68 5.63
C ALA A 70 17.64 -8.03 6.29
N ASP A 71 18.21 -8.33 7.45
CA ASP A 71 17.92 -9.58 8.19
C ASP A 71 16.49 -9.62 8.71
N GLN A 72 15.99 -8.48 9.19
CA GLN A 72 14.60 -8.33 9.62
C GLN A 72 13.64 -8.35 8.43
N LEU A 73 14.01 -7.71 7.31
CA LEU A 73 13.24 -7.78 6.06
C LEU A 73 13.07 -9.22 5.58
N ARG A 74 14.12 -10.04 5.65
CA ARG A 74 14.02 -11.46 5.31
C ARG A 74 13.00 -12.19 6.20
N THR A 75 13.09 -11.97 7.51
CA THR A 75 12.17 -12.55 8.49
C THR A 75 10.72 -12.12 8.21
N LEU A 76 10.52 -10.84 7.88
CA LEU A 76 9.21 -10.31 7.48
C LEU A 76 8.68 -10.98 6.22
N CYS A 77 9.52 -11.15 5.18
CA CYS A 77 9.13 -11.84 3.96
C CYS A 77 8.71 -13.29 4.23
N GLU A 78 9.44 -14.01 5.09
CA GLU A 78 9.09 -15.37 5.50
C GLU A 78 7.74 -15.42 6.24
N GLN A 79 7.47 -14.46 7.14
CA GLN A 79 6.19 -14.35 7.83
C GLN A 79 5.03 -14.01 6.89
N ILE A 80 5.23 -13.08 5.96
CA ILE A 80 4.22 -12.69 4.98
C ILE A 80 3.92 -13.85 4.03
N ALA A 81 4.93 -14.62 3.62
CA ALA A 81 4.77 -15.78 2.75
C ALA A 81 3.97 -16.94 3.39
N GLN A 82 3.89 -16.99 4.72
CA GLN A 82 3.09 -17.99 5.43
C GLN A 82 1.60 -17.67 5.47
N ARG A 83 1.20 -16.44 5.12
CA ARG A 83 -0.19 -16.00 5.16
C ARG A 83 -1.03 -16.75 4.12
N SER A 84 -2.25 -17.08 4.51
CA SER A 84 -3.23 -17.61 3.58
C SER A 84 -3.77 -16.51 2.65
N GLY A 85 -4.25 -16.90 1.46
CA GLY A 85 -4.87 -15.98 0.51
C GLY A 85 -3.93 -15.46 -0.58
N ALA A 86 -4.15 -14.22 -1.01
CA ALA A 86 -3.37 -13.61 -2.08
C ALA A 86 -1.92 -13.37 -1.66
N ILE A 87 -0.98 -13.51 -2.61
CA ILE A 87 0.42 -13.18 -2.38
C ILE A 87 0.54 -11.67 -2.16
N VAL A 88 1.01 -11.30 -0.97
CA VAL A 88 1.27 -9.91 -0.62
C VAL A 88 2.67 -9.53 -1.11
N SER A 89 2.76 -8.47 -1.92
CA SER A 89 4.06 -7.95 -2.34
C SER A 89 4.73 -7.16 -1.21
N VAL A 90 6.05 -7.29 -1.08
CA VAL A 90 6.85 -6.56 -0.08
C VAL A 90 7.84 -5.67 -0.79
N GLN A 91 7.87 -4.40 -0.40
CA GLN A 91 8.94 -3.46 -0.74
C GLN A 91 9.79 -3.22 0.51
N GLY A 92 11.08 -3.52 0.43
CA GLY A 92 12.02 -3.32 1.52
C GLY A 92 13.03 -2.22 1.18
N PHE A 93 13.31 -1.37 2.15
CA PHE A 93 14.16 -0.20 2.03
C PHE A 93 15.04 -0.08 3.28
N ALA A 94 16.26 0.43 3.15
CA ALA A 94 17.07 0.78 4.31
C ALA A 94 16.52 2.06 4.98
N HIS A 95 16.88 2.28 6.24
CA HIS A 95 16.48 3.49 6.96
C HIS A 95 16.85 4.77 6.20
N GLY A 96 15.92 5.72 6.14
CA GLY A 96 16.11 7.01 5.46
C GLY A 96 16.02 6.97 3.93
N GLU A 97 15.81 5.81 3.31
CA GLU A 97 15.49 5.75 1.88
C GLU A 97 14.11 6.35 1.61
N THR A 98 14.02 7.25 0.63
CA THR A 98 12.77 7.94 0.31
C THR A 98 12.18 7.56 -1.04
N ASN A 99 12.90 6.75 -1.83
CA ASN A 99 12.51 6.43 -3.21
C ASN A 99 11.56 5.22 -3.27
N ILE A 100 10.40 5.34 -2.62
CA ILE A 100 9.36 4.30 -2.68
C ILE A 100 8.79 4.22 -4.10
N LEU A 101 8.77 3.01 -4.67
CA LEU A 101 8.26 2.75 -6.02
C LEU A 101 6.72 2.79 -6.02
N LEU A 102 6.16 3.97 -6.30
CA LEU A 102 4.71 4.22 -6.25
C LEU A 102 3.94 3.43 -7.31
N GLU A 103 4.54 3.19 -8.46
CA GLU A 103 3.97 2.40 -9.55
C GLU A 103 3.63 0.97 -9.14
N ARG A 104 4.33 0.44 -8.12
CA ARG A 104 4.09 -0.89 -7.55
C ARG A 104 2.97 -0.89 -6.49
N LEU A 105 2.41 0.27 -6.17
CA LEU A 105 1.31 0.44 -5.22
C LEU A 105 -0.05 0.62 -5.91
N LEU A 106 -0.08 0.64 -7.23
CA LEU A 106 -1.30 0.78 -8.03
C LEU A 106 -1.79 -0.59 -8.53
N ILE A 107 -3.11 -0.72 -8.70
CA ILE A 107 -3.73 -1.88 -9.35
C ILE A 107 -4.10 -1.48 -10.77
N GLU A 108 -3.42 -2.08 -11.75
CA GLU A 108 -3.71 -1.85 -13.16
C GLU A 108 -5.07 -2.45 -13.55
N ARG A 109 -5.85 -1.70 -14.33
CA ARG A 109 -7.15 -2.12 -14.86
C ARG A 109 -7.22 -1.81 -16.35
N SER A 110 -7.56 -2.81 -17.17
CA SER A 110 -7.80 -2.65 -18.60
C SER A 110 -9.28 -2.80 -18.91
N LEU A 111 -9.84 -1.85 -19.66
CA LEU A 111 -11.25 -1.84 -20.06
C LEU A 111 -11.32 -1.84 -21.59
N SER A 112 -11.89 -2.90 -22.17
CA SER A 112 -12.18 -2.98 -23.60
C SER A 112 -13.68 -2.81 -23.83
N VAL A 113 -14.05 -1.72 -24.50
CA VAL A 113 -15.45 -1.39 -24.81
C VAL A 113 -15.68 -1.59 -26.31
N ASN A 114 -16.59 -2.50 -26.66
CA ASN A 114 -17.04 -2.64 -28.05
C ASN A 114 -17.99 -1.47 -28.41
N THR A 115 -17.44 -0.44 -29.04
CA THR A 115 -18.19 0.75 -29.44
C THR A 115 -19.15 0.52 -30.62
N ALA A 116 -19.05 -0.62 -31.31
CA ALA A 116 -19.92 -1.00 -32.42
C ALA A 116 -21.05 -1.97 -32.00
N ALA A 117 -21.16 -2.31 -30.71
CA ALA A 117 -22.13 -3.28 -30.21
C ALA A 117 -23.59 -2.92 -30.52
N ALA A 118 -23.91 -1.63 -30.70
CA ALA A 118 -25.24 -1.15 -31.08
C ALA A 118 -25.55 -1.26 -32.60
N GLY A 119 -24.67 -1.90 -33.39
CA GLY A 119 -24.89 -2.16 -34.81
C GLY A 119 -24.26 -1.15 -35.78
N GLY A 120 -23.42 -0.24 -35.29
CA GLY A 120 -22.69 0.71 -36.14
C GLY A 120 -21.60 1.45 -35.36
N ASN A 121 -20.52 1.81 -36.04
CA ASN A 121 -19.47 2.63 -35.44
C ASN A 121 -19.73 4.10 -35.80
N ALA A 122 -20.22 4.87 -34.82
CA ALA A 122 -20.53 6.29 -35.01
C ALA A 122 -19.32 7.10 -35.53
N SER A 123 -18.09 6.75 -35.12
CA SER A 123 -16.86 7.40 -35.59
C SER A 123 -16.53 7.11 -37.06
N LEU A 124 -17.08 6.03 -37.64
CA LEU A 124 -16.96 5.74 -39.07
C LEU A 124 -18.06 6.39 -39.92
N MET A 125 -19.17 6.84 -39.30
CA MET A 125 -20.25 7.52 -40.02
C MET A 125 -19.91 8.98 -40.39
N THR A 126 -18.82 9.53 -39.87
CA THR A 126 -18.35 10.90 -40.11
C THR A 126 -17.10 10.99 -41.00
N ILE A 127 -16.52 9.85 -41.41
CA ILE A 127 -15.42 9.80 -42.37
C ILE A 127 -16.04 9.55 -43.76
N GLY A 128 -15.94 10.55 -44.64
CA GLY A 128 -16.40 10.53 -46.02
C GLY A 128 -15.31 10.98 -46.98
#